data_AF-A0A3B6PH97-F1
#
_entry.id   AF-A0A3B6PH97-F1
#
_cell.length_a   1.000
_cell.length_b   1.000
_cell.length_c   1.000
_cell.angle_alpha   90.00
_cell.angle_beta   90.00
_cell.angle_gamma   90.00
#
_symmetry.space_group_name_H-M   'P 1'
#
loop_
_entity.id
_entity.type
_entity.pdbx_description
1 polymer ?
#
loop_
_entity_poly.entity_id
_entity_poly.type
_entity_poly.pdbx_seq_one_letter_code
_entity_poly.pdbx_strand_id
1 'polypeptide(L)'
;MSLDERFTIIRSIGLESADEDELRVLLERKAAPICYVWCDPSPWVHIAQGIMMVFNVNKLIKAGCRVKILMADWFAHILRKSDDLSKIQAIGRYMIEIWKAAGLDLDGVEFVWLSDEINGPASGEYWALLMDVARNNTLRRTVRCCGLAEPPERGDVVGARVVHTCMQCAAVLFQKADIWLLSMDHEEGQPDVGTLTREYCRDMKGEDHGPIILSHHKLPNLILDHEHARIQDPMFGIFMEDEERDVPVKIRHAHCPAEVAEGNPCLEYIKHIVLPWFGCFEVPGKEENCSGTSRTFQKMEELIADYESGTLHPTEVKLALTMALNKIMNTVRRHFTDDGKARDLKQAMKVYHSNQPVLFA
;
A
#
# COMPACT_ATOMS: atom_id res chain seq x y z
N MET A 1 -12.85 23.67 -3.43
CA MET A 1 -13.49 22.41 -3.03
C MET A 1 -14.16 22.65 -1.68
N SER A 2 -15.43 22.28 -1.53
CA SER A 2 -16.17 22.40 -0.27
C SER A 2 -15.66 21.41 0.78
N LEU A 3 -16.07 21.60 2.04
CA LEU A 3 -15.72 20.67 3.12
C LEU A 3 -16.25 19.26 2.85
N ASP A 4 -17.51 19.15 2.40
CA ASP A 4 -18.13 17.86 2.09
C ASP A 4 -17.42 17.14 0.96
N GLU A 5 -17.02 17.85 -0.10
CA GLU A 5 -16.23 17.27 -1.19
C GLU A 5 -14.88 16.74 -0.70
N ARG A 6 -14.18 17.49 0.17
CA ARG A 6 -12.92 17.04 0.80
C ARG A 6 -13.13 15.80 1.65
N PHE A 7 -14.16 15.81 2.48
CA PHE A 7 -14.52 14.70 3.36
C PHE A 7 -14.82 13.44 2.54
N THR A 8 -15.65 13.53 1.49
CA THR A 8 -15.98 12.39 0.62
C THR A 8 -14.73 11.81 -0.05
N ILE A 9 -13.81 12.64 -0.52
CA ILE A 9 -12.57 12.18 -1.14
C ILE A 9 -11.69 11.41 -0.15
N ILE A 10 -11.44 11.98 1.04
CA ILE A 10 -10.59 11.34 2.05
C ILE A 10 -11.24 10.05 2.58
N ARG A 11 -12.54 10.09 2.86
CA ARG A 11 -13.30 8.91 3.31
C ARG A 11 -13.21 7.74 2.32
N SER A 12 -13.16 8.02 1.02
CA SER A 12 -13.08 6.99 -0.03
C SER A 12 -11.78 6.18 -0.04
N ILE A 13 -10.77 6.57 0.73
CA ILE A 13 -9.50 5.86 0.82
C ILE A 13 -9.65 4.63 1.71
N GLY A 14 -10.37 4.74 2.83
CA GLY A 14 -10.55 3.68 3.81
C GLY A 14 -10.56 4.20 5.25
N LEU A 15 -11.41 5.19 5.51
CA LEU A 15 -11.61 5.72 6.85
C LEU A 15 -12.54 4.79 7.64
N GLU A 16 -12.14 4.43 8.86
CA GLU A 16 -13.02 3.69 9.75
C GLU A 16 -14.21 4.54 10.19
N SER A 17 -15.38 3.91 10.33
CA SER A 17 -16.63 4.62 10.69
C SER A 17 -16.53 5.42 12.00
N ALA A 18 -15.69 4.99 12.94
CA ALA A 18 -15.49 5.65 14.23
C ALA A 18 -14.75 7.00 14.13
N ASP A 19 -14.01 7.23 13.03
CA ASP A 19 -13.14 8.40 12.85
C ASP A 19 -13.77 9.47 11.92
N GLU A 20 -15.01 9.26 11.46
CA GLU A 20 -15.68 10.19 10.54
C GLU A 20 -15.90 11.58 11.15
N ASP A 21 -16.31 11.64 12.42
CA ASP A 21 -16.56 12.91 13.11
C ASP A 21 -15.26 13.66 13.41
N GLU A 22 -14.21 12.93 13.79
CA GLU A 22 -12.85 13.49 13.96
C GLU A 22 -12.36 14.12 12.66
N LEU A 23 -12.56 13.46 11.52
CA LEU A 23 -12.16 13.98 10.22
C LEU A 23 -12.93 15.26 9.86
N ARG A 24 -14.24 15.30 10.09
CA ARG A 24 -15.03 16.53 9.84
C ARG A 24 -14.50 17.70 10.66
N VAL A 25 -14.34 17.49 11.97
CA VAL A 25 -13.81 18.52 12.88
C VAL A 25 -12.41 18.97 12.46
N LEU A 26 -11.53 18.05 12.05
CA LEU A 26 -10.21 18.39 11.53
C LEU A 26 -10.29 19.27 10.28
N LEU A 27 -11.13 18.90 9.32
CA LEU A 27 -11.28 19.63 8.05
C LEU A 27 -11.92 21.01 8.23
N GLU A 28 -12.78 21.18 9.23
CA GLU A 28 -13.33 22.49 9.65
C GLU A 28 -12.25 23.39 10.25
N ARG A 29 -11.42 22.83 11.13
CA ARG A 29 -10.40 23.59 11.89
C ARG A 29 -9.16 23.89 11.08
N LYS A 30 -8.77 23.01 10.15
CA LYS A 30 -7.49 23.07 9.44
C LYS A 30 -7.69 23.04 7.94
N ALA A 31 -7.40 24.17 7.30
CA ALA A 31 -7.50 24.30 5.84
C ALA A 31 -6.56 23.34 5.10
N ALA A 32 -5.35 23.10 5.63
CA ALA A 32 -4.37 22.20 5.04
C ALA A 32 -3.80 21.22 6.09
N PRO A 33 -4.50 20.12 6.38
CA PRO A 33 -3.99 19.07 7.25
C PRO A 33 -2.68 18.47 6.71
N ILE A 34 -1.78 18.12 7.61
CA ILE A 34 -0.53 17.42 7.33
C ILE A 34 -0.84 15.94 7.34
N CYS A 35 -0.66 15.31 6.18
CA CYS A 35 -0.83 13.89 6.01
C CYS A 35 0.52 13.23 5.76
N TYR A 36 0.83 12.20 6.55
CA TYR A 36 1.97 11.33 6.29
C TYR A 36 1.51 10.01 5.68
N VAL A 37 2.27 9.52 4.71
CA VAL A 37 2.06 8.23 4.06
C VAL A 37 3.24 7.36 4.44
N TRP A 38 2.95 6.24 5.09
CA TRP A 38 4.00 5.30 5.46
C TRP A 38 4.43 4.47 4.25
N CYS A 39 5.74 4.43 3.97
CA CYS A 39 6.29 3.55 2.96
C CYS A 39 7.50 2.77 3.48
N ASP A 40 7.39 1.45 3.45
CA ASP A 40 8.53 0.55 3.67
C ASP A 40 9.27 0.33 2.34
N PRO A 41 10.56 0.71 2.24
CA PRO A 41 11.32 0.48 1.01
C PRO A 41 11.43 -1.02 0.70
N SER A 42 10.81 -1.46 -0.39
CA SER A 42 10.81 -2.85 -0.85
C SER A 42 11.40 -2.96 -2.27
N PRO A 43 12.30 -3.92 -2.53
CA PRO A 43 12.86 -4.13 -3.86
C PRO A 43 11.87 -4.82 -4.82
N TRP A 44 10.88 -5.53 -4.28
CA TRP A 44 9.73 -6.04 -5.02
C TRP A 44 8.53 -5.14 -4.74
N VAL A 45 8.07 -4.41 -5.74
CA VAL A 45 6.99 -3.42 -5.55
C VAL A 45 5.69 -4.03 -6.02
N HIS A 46 4.84 -4.41 -5.07
CA HIS A 46 3.51 -4.92 -5.39
C HIS A 46 2.68 -3.82 -6.08
N ILE A 47 1.75 -4.19 -6.97
CA ILE A 47 0.97 -3.21 -7.74
C ILE A 47 0.15 -2.26 -6.85
N ALA A 48 -0.28 -2.70 -5.67
CA ALA A 48 -0.94 -1.82 -4.70
C ALA A 48 0.04 -0.75 -4.15
N GLN A 49 1.26 -1.15 -3.77
CA GLN A 49 2.33 -0.24 -3.33
C GLN A 49 2.76 0.72 -4.44
N GLY A 50 2.61 0.34 -5.72
CA GLY A 50 2.87 1.19 -6.87
C GLY A 50 1.68 2.11 -7.22
N ILE A 51 0.62 1.53 -7.77
CA ILE A 51 -0.50 2.24 -8.40
C ILE A 51 -1.52 2.74 -7.36
N MET A 52 -1.97 1.89 -6.43
CA MET A 52 -2.97 2.30 -5.43
C MET A 52 -2.43 3.35 -4.47
N MET A 53 -1.15 3.26 -4.10
CA MET A 53 -0.45 4.29 -3.34
C MET A 53 -0.62 5.66 -4.01
N VAL A 54 -0.29 5.75 -5.31
CA VAL A 54 -0.39 6.98 -6.09
C VAL A 54 -1.82 7.52 -6.11
N PHE A 55 -2.83 6.66 -6.30
CA PHE A 55 -4.23 7.08 -6.27
C PHE A 55 -4.62 7.69 -4.92
N ASN A 56 -4.23 7.06 -3.82
CA ASN A 56 -4.57 7.53 -2.48
C ASN A 56 -3.85 8.84 -2.14
N VAL A 57 -2.58 8.98 -2.54
CA VAL A 57 -1.83 10.23 -2.36
C VAL A 57 -2.41 11.36 -3.19
N ASN A 58 -2.68 11.13 -4.47
CA ASN A 58 -3.27 12.15 -5.32
C ASN A 58 -4.67 12.58 -4.83
N LYS A 59 -5.46 11.66 -4.24
CA LYS A 59 -6.72 12.01 -3.56
C LYS A 59 -6.48 12.94 -2.36
N LEU A 60 -5.48 12.66 -1.52
CA LEU A 60 -5.13 13.50 -0.36
C LEU A 60 -4.66 14.89 -0.79
N ILE A 61 -3.80 14.97 -1.81
CA ILE A 61 -3.34 16.24 -2.41
C ILE A 61 -4.54 17.02 -2.94
N LYS A 62 -5.42 16.38 -3.72
CA LYS A 62 -6.65 17.00 -4.24
C LYS A 62 -7.58 17.46 -3.13
N ALA A 63 -7.59 16.76 -1.98
CA ALA A 63 -8.31 17.14 -0.76
C ALA A 63 -7.70 18.34 -0.01
N GLY A 64 -6.59 18.91 -0.51
CA GLY A 64 -5.92 20.05 0.08
C GLY A 64 -5.03 19.70 1.27
N CYS A 65 -4.67 18.42 1.43
CA CYS A 65 -3.69 18.00 2.45
C CYS A 65 -2.27 18.36 1.99
N ARG A 66 -1.40 18.69 2.95
CA ARG A 66 0.05 18.71 2.74
C ARG A 66 0.56 17.28 2.92
N VAL A 67 0.96 16.63 1.84
CA VAL A 67 1.29 15.20 1.88
C VAL A 67 2.80 15.01 1.96
N LYS A 68 3.23 14.14 2.88
CA LYS A 68 4.61 13.70 3.02
C LYS A 68 4.67 12.18 2.94
N ILE A 69 5.49 11.63 2.05
CA ILE A 69 5.78 10.20 2.02
C ILE A 69 7.01 9.95 2.88
N LEU A 70 6.83 9.23 3.99
CA LEU A 70 7.92 8.85 4.88
C LEU A 70 8.48 7.50 4.42
N MET A 71 9.70 7.55 3.89
CA MET A 71 10.49 6.38 3.56
C MET A 71 11.07 5.80 4.85
N ALA A 72 10.54 4.67 5.30
CA ALA A 72 10.97 3.94 6.50
C ALA A 72 12.29 3.17 6.28
N ASP A 73 13.27 3.82 5.66
CA ASP A 73 14.58 3.25 5.32
C ASP A 73 15.38 2.77 6.54
N TRP A 74 15.27 3.46 7.66
CA TRP A 74 15.90 3.05 8.91
C TRP A 74 15.36 1.71 9.42
N PHE A 75 14.04 1.49 9.35
CA PHE A 75 13.45 0.21 9.75
C PHE A 75 13.79 -0.91 8.78
N ALA A 76 13.72 -0.64 7.47
CA ALA A 76 14.17 -1.60 6.47
C ALA A 76 15.64 -1.98 6.65
N HIS A 77 16.52 -1.04 7.01
CA HIS A 77 17.93 -1.30 7.31
C HIS A 77 18.12 -2.21 8.54
N ILE A 78 17.38 -1.95 9.63
CA ILE A 78 17.46 -2.77 10.85
C ILE A 78 16.99 -4.22 10.60
N LEU A 79 15.93 -4.38 9.81
CA LEU A 79 15.35 -5.69 9.51
C LEU A 79 16.19 -6.46 8.48
N ARG A 80 16.70 -5.78 7.43
CA ARG A 80 17.51 -6.37 6.36
C ARG A 80 19.01 -6.21 6.64
N LYS A 81 19.50 -6.97 7.63
CA LYS A 81 20.89 -6.88 8.13
C LYS A 81 22.00 -7.00 7.08
N SER A 82 21.74 -7.58 5.92
CA SER A 82 22.70 -7.70 4.80
C SER A 82 22.83 -6.42 3.95
N ASP A 83 21.87 -5.50 4.08
CA ASP A 83 21.80 -4.30 3.26
C ASP A 83 22.28 -3.09 4.06
N ASP A 84 23.26 -2.37 3.54
CA ASP A 84 23.60 -1.05 4.05
C ASP A 84 22.49 -0.04 3.74
N LEU A 85 22.43 1.04 4.52
CA LEU A 85 21.42 2.07 4.38
C LEU A 85 21.39 2.68 2.96
N SER A 86 22.53 2.77 2.28
CA SER A 86 22.61 3.35 0.94
C SER A 86 21.88 2.50 -0.11
N LYS A 87 21.93 1.16 0.02
CA LYS A 87 21.14 0.21 -0.78
C LYS A 87 19.65 0.35 -0.51
N ILE A 88 19.26 0.45 0.78
CA ILE A 88 17.86 0.68 1.15
C ILE A 88 17.33 1.97 0.54
N GLN A 89 18.11 3.05 0.60
CA GLN A 89 17.75 4.32 -0.02
C GLN A 89 17.73 4.25 -1.55
N ALA A 90 18.58 3.42 -2.17
CA ALA A 90 18.50 3.17 -3.61
C ALA A 90 17.19 2.47 -4.00
N ILE A 91 16.73 1.50 -3.20
CA ILE A 91 15.41 0.87 -3.33
C ILE A 91 14.30 1.91 -3.18
N GLY A 92 14.37 2.76 -2.16
CA GLY A 92 13.38 3.83 -1.98
C GLY A 92 13.34 4.80 -3.17
N ARG A 93 14.50 5.18 -3.73
CA ARG A 93 14.58 6.01 -4.95
C ARG A 93 14.00 5.29 -6.16
N TYR A 94 14.21 3.99 -6.28
CA TYR A 94 13.58 3.16 -7.33
C TYR A 94 12.05 3.19 -7.23
N MET A 95 11.49 3.04 -6.02
CA MET A 95 10.03 3.15 -5.79
C MET A 95 9.50 4.55 -6.17
N ILE A 96 10.25 5.61 -5.84
CA ILE A 96 9.90 6.98 -6.24
C ILE A 96 9.78 7.10 -7.76
N GLU A 97 10.69 6.50 -8.54
CA GLU A 97 10.61 6.50 -10.00
C GLU A 97 9.40 5.70 -10.53
N ILE A 98 8.99 4.62 -9.85
CA ILE A 98 7.73 3.92 -10.17
C ILE A 98 6.54 4.85 -9.97
N TRP A 99 6.45 5.54 -8.82
CA TRP A 99 5.32 6.41 -8.52
C TRP A 99 5.23 7.61 -9.47
N LYS A 100 6.38 8.18 -9.84
CA LYS A 100 6.46 9.21 -10.88
C LYS A 100 5.83 8.72 -12.18
N ALA A 101 6.24 7.54 -12.64
CA ALA A 101 5.73 6.95 -13.88
C ALA A 101 4.24 6.58 -13.80
N ALA A 102 3.77 6.23 -12.59
CA ALA A 102 2.38 5.95 -12.31
C ALA A 102 1.50 7.22 -12.14
N GLY A 103 2.08 8.43 -12.24
CA GLY A 103 1.35 9.70 -12.22
C GLY A 103 1.19 10.32 -10.83
N LEU A 104 2.13 10.10 -9.92
CA LEU A 104 2.18 10.82 -8.64
C LEU A 104 2.29 12.34 -8.87
N ASP A 105 1.44 13.11 -8.21
CA ASP A 105 1.50 14.57 -8.24
C ASP A 105 2.69 15.07 -7.40
N LEU A 106 3.81 15.31 -8.09
CA LEU A 106 5.08 15.69 -7.48
C LEU A 106 5.07 17.08 -6.84
N ASP A 107 4.20 17.99 -7.29
CA ASP A 107 4.14 19.34 -6.75
C ASP A 107 3.41 19.37 -5.39
N GLY A 108 2.57 18.35 -5.13
CA GLY A 108 1.79 18.22 -3.90
C GLY A 108 2.41 17.31 -2.83
N VAL A 109 3.58 16.73 -3.06
CA VAL A 109 4.18 15.72 -2.16
C VAL A 109 5.64 16.02 -1.82
N GLU A 110 6.01 15.78 -0.57
CA GLU A 110 7.39 15.82 -0.08
C GLU A 110 7.84 14.41 0.31
N PHE A 111 9.08 14.04 -0.03
CA PHE A 111 9.67 12.78 0.41
C PHE A 111 10.56 13.02 1.63
N VAL A 112 10.30 12.29 2.71
CA VAL A 112 11.05 12.35 3.97
C VAL A 112 11.70 11.00 4.22
N TRP A 113 12.98 10.98 4.57
CA TRP A 113 13.68 9.75 4.95
C TRP A 113 13.71 9.63 6.46
N LEU A 114 13.22 8.50 6.99
CA LEU A 114 13.16 8.30 8.43
C LEU A 114 14.55 8.30 9.06
N SER A 115 15.55 7.77 8.36
CA SER A 115 16.94 7.80 8.83
C SER A 115 17.47 9.23 9.03
N ASP A 116 17.08 10.18 8.18
CA ASP A 116 17.47 11.60 8.32
C ASP A 116 16.80 12.24 9.54
N GLU A 117 15.53 11.90 9.78
CA GLU A 117 14.76 12.39 10.95
C GLU A 117 15.30 11.83 12.28
N ILE A 118 15.57 10.52 12.33
CA ILE A 118 16.04 9.83 13.56
C ILE A 118 17.50 10.12 13.87
N ASN A 119 18.36 10.26 12.85
CA ASN A 119 19.79 10.51 13.05
C ASN A 119 20.16 12.01 12.99
N GLY A 120 19.17 12.87 12.76
CA GLY A 120 19.35 14.32 12.72
C GLY A 120 19.45 14.98 14.09
N PRO A 121 19.39 16.33 14.15
CA PRO A 121 19.53 17.10 15.39
C PRO A 121 18.49 16.74 16.47
N ALA A 122 17.30 16.28 16.06
CA ALA A 122 16.20 15.89 16.95
C ALA A 122 16.25 14.42 17.38
N SER A 123 17.35 13.70 17.14
CA SER A 123 17.51 12.28 17.51
C SER A 123 17.17 12.00 18.97
N GLY A 124 17.61 12.87 19.88
CA GLY A 124 17.31 12.74 21.31
C GLY A 124 15.82 12.78 21.63
N GLU A 125 15.03 13.58 20.90
CA GLU A 125 13.57 13.67 21.09
C GLU A 125 12.88 12.38 20.63
N TYR A 126 13.30 11.81 19.48
CA TYR A 126 12.76 10.55 18.98
C TYR A 126 13.02 9.39 19.96
N TRP A 127 14.27 9.23 20.43
CA TRP A 127 14.61 8.13 21.34
C TRP A 127 13.97 8.32 22.72
N ALA A 128 13.82 9.56 23.20
CA ALA A 128 13.06 9.83 24.43
C ALA A 128 11.58 9.45 24.27
N LEU A 129 10.97 9.77 23.12
CA LEU A 129 9.59 9.40 22.81
C LEU A 129 9.41 7.88 22.72
N LEU A 130 10.36 7.16 22.13
CA LEU A 130 10.36 5.69 22.15
C LEU A 130 10.34 5.14 23.57
N MET A 131 11.21 5.65 24.43
CA MET A 131 11.27 5.21 25.83
C MET A 131 9.97 5.55 26.57
N ASP A 132 9.33 6.67 26.22
CA ASP A 132 8.02 7.04 26.76
C ASP A 132 6.89 6.12 26.28
N VAL A 133 6.87 5.75 25.00
CA VAL A 133 5.93 4.74 24.47
C VAL A 133 6.13 3.40 25.18
N ALA A 134 7.39 2.97 25.35
CA ALA A 134 7.71 1.70 25.98
C ALA A 134 7.31 1.63 27.46
N ARG A 135 7.52 2.70 28.24
CA ARG A 135 7.17 2.73 29.68
C ARG A 135 5.65 2.81 29.93
N ASN A 136 4.89 3.39 29.00
CA ASN A 136 3.46 3.63 29.15
C ASN A 136 2.60 2.57 28.46
N ASN A 137 3.20 1.50 27.93
CA ASN A 137 2.49 0.35 27.39
C ASN A 137 2.80 -0.92 28.18
N THR A 138 1.78 -1.76 28.39
CA THR A 138 2.00 -3.10 28.93
C THR A 138 2.62 -3.99 27.87
N LEU A 139 3.47 -4.94 28.28
CA LEU A 139 4.05 -5.92 27.36
C LEU A 139 2.97 -6.67 26.57
N ARG A 140 1.84 -7.01 27.21
CA ARG A 140 0.70 -7.67 26.56
C ARG A 140 0.17 -6.83 25.40
N ARG A 141 -0.04 -5.53 25.61
CA ARG A 141 -0.52 -4.63 24.58
C ARG A 141 0.47 -4.47 23.45
N THR A 142 1.75 -4.29 23.76
CA THR A 142 2.78 -4.18 22.72
C THR A 142 2.85 -5.47 21.89
N VAL A 143 2.81 -6.64 22.53
CA VAL A 143 2.84 -7.94 21.84
C VAL A 143 1.63 -8.16 20.95
N ARG A 144 0.42 -7.81 21.41
CA ARG A 144 -0.79 -7.83 20.57
C ARG A 144 -0.61 -6.99 19.31
N CYS A 145 -0.04 -5.79 19.48
CA CYS A 145 0.23 -4.89 18.37
C CYS A 145 1.47 -5.27 17.56
N CYS A 146 2.22 -6.32 17.90
CA CYS A 146 3.36 -6.81 17.09
C CYS A 146 2.94 -7.74 15.95
N GLY A 147 1.64 -8.01 15.77
CA GLY A 147 1.13 -8.98 14.80
C GLY A 147 1.41 -10.45 15.17
N LEU A 148 1.88 -10.73 16.38
CA LEU A 148 2.10 -12.11 16.84
C LEU A 148 0.75 -12.78 17.14
N ALA A 149 0.61 -14.06 16.79
CA ALA A 149 -0.57 -14.86 17.14
C ALA A 149 -0.78 -14.89 18.66
N GLU A 150 -2.02 -14.74 19.13
CA GLU A 150 -2.37 -14.84 20.55
C GLU A 150 -2.93 -16.23 20.89
N PRO A 151 -2.44 -16.88 21.97
CA PRO A 151 -1.33 -16.48 22.82
C PRO A 151 0.03 -16.73 22.13
N PRO A 152 1.04 -15.86 22.29
CA PRO A 152 2.37 -16.11 21.78
C PRO A 152 2.97 -17.34 22.48
N GLU A 153 3.57 -18.26 21.75
CA GLU A 153 4.27 -19.38 22.39
C GLU A 153 5.45 -18.84 23.22
N ARG A 154 5.75 -19.50 24.36
CA ARG A 154 6.87 -19.11 25.24
C ARG A 154 8.20 -19.32 24.52
N GLY A 155 8.64 -18.32 23.76
CA GLY A 155 9.84 -18.35 22.91
C GLY A 155 9.76 -17.38 21.73
N ASP A 156 8.56 -17.03 21.30
CA ASP A 156 8.31 -16.24 20.08
C ASP A 156 8.31 -14.72 20.29
N VAL A 157 8.28 -14.28 21.56
CA VAL A 157 8.38 -12.85 21.90
C VAL A 157 9.84 -12.41 21.77
N VAL A 158 10.25 -12.14 20.53
CA VAL A 158 11.56 -11.61 20.22
C VAL A 158 11.61 -10.15 20.70
N GLY A 159 12.50 -9.84 21.65
CA GLY A 159 12.65 -8.47 22.17
C GLY A 159 12.81 -7.41 21.08
N ALA A 160 13.45 -7.78 19.96
CA ALA A 160 13.55 -6.91 18.77
C ALA A 160 12.18 -6.54 18.17
N ARG A 161 11.19 -7.43 18.14
CA ARG A 161 9.83 -7.13 17.64
C ARG A 161 9.10 -6.15 18.57
N VAL A 162 9.22 -6.36 19.89
CA VAL A 162 8.63 -5.45 20.89
C VAL A 162 9.22 -4.05 20.74
N VAL A 163 10.55 -3.95 20.64
CA VAL A 163 11.24 -2.67 20.45
C VAL A 163 10.86 -2.05 19.11
N HIS A 164 10.80 -2.83 18.02
CA HIS A 164 10.42 -2.35 16.69
C HIS A 164 9.00 -1.75 16.68
N THR A 165 8.04 -2.39 17.34
CA THR A 165 6.67 -1.87 17.48
C THR A 165 6.65 -0.54 18.23
N CYS A 166 7.43 -0.41 19.31
CA CYS A 166 7.59 0.89 19.99
C CYS A 166 8.28 1.94 19.10
N MET A 167 9.27 1.54 18.30
CA MET A 167 9.94 2.43 17.33
C MET A 167 8.96 2.95 16.29
N GLN A 168 8.11 2.09 15.72
CA GLN A 168 7.12 2.49 14.73
C GLN A 168 6.10 3.46 15.33
N CYS A 169 5.58 3.19 16.53
CA CYS A 169 4.67 4.10 17.23
C CYS A 169 5.34 5.46 17.51
N ALA A 170 6.59 5.45 18.00
CA ALA A 170 7.36 6.67 18.20
C ALA A 170 7.58 7.44 16.89
N ALA A 171 7.86 6.75 15.78
CA ALA A 171 8.03 7.38 14.47
C ALA A 171 6.75 8.06 14.00
N VAL A 172 5.59 7.43 14.18
CA VAL A 172 4.28 8.02 13.85
C VAL A 172 4.02 9.28 14.67
N LEU A 173 4.27 9.22 15.98
CA LEU A 173 4.06 10.34 16.91
C LEU A 173 5.06 11.49 16.71
N PHE A 174 6.30 11.17 16.36
CA PHE A 174 7.38 12.13 16.19
C PHE A 174 7.09 13.14 15.08
N GLN A 175 6.43 12.69 14.00
CA GLN A 175 6.09 13.55 12.86
C GLN A 175 4.96 14.56 13.17
N LYS A 176 4.19 14.35 14.24
CA LYS A 176 3.07 15.23 14.65
C LYS A 176 2.07 15.50 13.50
N ALA A 177 1.80 14.49 12.69
CA ALA A 177 0.85 14.56 11.58
C ALA A 177 -0.60 14.61 12.10
N ASP A 178 -1.52 15.17 11.31
CA ASP A 178 -2.96 15.10 11.62
C ASP A 178 -3.58 13.81 11.07
N ILE A 179 -3.07 13.32 9.94
CA ILE A 179 -3.57 12.13 9.25
C ILE A 179 -2.39 11.22 8.89
N TRP A 180 -2.52 9.92 9.13
CA TRP A 180 -1.62 8.90 8.61
C TRP A 180 -2.34 8.00 7.62
N LEU A 181 -1.79 7.87 6.41
CA LEU A 181 -2.14 6.80 5.49
C LEU A 181 -1.19 5.63 5.75
N LEU A 182 -1.70 4.57 6.35
CA LEU A 182 -0.97 3.33 6.59
C LEU A 182 -1.43 2.28 5.57
N SER A 183 -0.46 1.56 5.01
CA SER A 183 -0.73 0.62 3.93
C SER A 183 -1.24 -0.71 4.48
N MET A 184 -2.47 -1.11 4.19
CA MET A 184 -2.99 -2.42 4.63
C MET A 184 -2.36 -3.62 3.92
N ASP A 185 -1.46 -3.38 2.96
CA ASP A 185 -0.62 -4.43 2.37
C ASP A 185 0.45 -4.96 3.34
N HIS A 186 0.41 -4.55 4.62
CA HIS A 186 1.14 -5.21 5.69
C HIS A 186 0.96 -6.74 5.59
N GLU A 187 2.09 -7.44 5.53
CA GLU A 187 2.14 -8.89 5.63
C GLU A 187 1.43 -9.31 6.94
N GLU A 188 0.71 -10.43 6.90
CA GLU A 188 0.20 -11.03 8.14
C GLU A 188 1.35 -11.18 9.13
N GLY A 189 1.22 -10.59 10.32
CA GLY A 189 2.25 -10.62 11.34
C GLY A 189 3.11 -9.36 11.49
N GLN A 190 2.82 -8.29 10.74
CA GLN A 190 3.39 -6.96 10.96
C GLN A 190 2.68 -6.19 12.09
N PRO A 191 3.36 -5.24 12.76
CA PRO A 191 2.76 -4.50 13.86
C PRO A 191 1.61 -3.57 13.44
N ASP A 192 0.50 -3.60 14.19
CA ASP A 192 -0.59 -2.63 14.05
C ASP A 192 -0.20 -1.33 14.79
N VAL A 193 0.60 -0.52 14.09
CA VAL A 193 1.10 0.75 14.61
C VAL A 193 -0.01 1.79 14.77
N GLY A 194 -1.05 1.73 13.93
CA GLY A 194 -2.19 2.66 13.98
C GLY A 194 -2.95 2.52 15.30
N THR A 195 -3.36 1.29 15.63
CA THR A 195 -4.05 0.98 16.88
C THR A 195 -3.21 1.33 18.10
N LEU A 196 -1.94 0.90 18.13
CA LEU A 196 -1.06 1.19 19.27
C LEU A 196 -0.90 2.70 19.50
N THR A 197 -0.76 3.46 18.41
CA THR A 197 -0.61 4.92 18.45
C THR A 197 -1.87 5.60 18.98
N ARG A 198 -3.04 5.26 18.44
CA ARG A 198 -4.32 5.86 18.87
C ARG A 198 -4.63 5.54 20.32
N GLU A 199 -4.47 4.27 20.73
CA GLU A 199 -4.65 3.89 22.12
C GLU A 199 -3.63 4.60 23.04
N TYR A 200 -2.38 4.81 22.61
CA TYR A 200 -1.37 5.49 23.45
C TYR A 200 -1.73 6.97 23.61
N CYS A 201 -2.19 7.63 22.55
CA CYS A 201 -2.66 9.01 22.60
C CYS A 201 -3.86 9.15 23.54
N ARG A 202 -4.82 8.22 23.47
CA ARG A 202 -6.00 8.22 24.34
C ARG A 202 -5.61 8.19 25.82
N ASP A 203 -4.69 7.30 26.19
CA ASP A 203 -4.30 7.11 27.58
C ASP A 203 -3.43 8.27 28.12
N MET A 204 -2.52 8.79 27.29
CA MET A 204 -1.50 9.75 27.74
C MET A 204 -1.86 11.21 27.48
N LYS A 205 -2.71 11.49 26.48
CA LYS A 205 -3.05 12.85 26.03
C LYS A 205 -4.56 13.12 26.00
N GLY A 206 -5.40 12.13 26.31
CA GLY A 206 -6.85 12.23 26.19
C GLY A 206 -7.38 11.92 24.79
N GLU A 207 -8.70 11.80 24.66
CA GLU A 207 -9.38 11.32 23.45
C GLU A 207 -9.18 12.20 22.20
N ASP A 208 -8.92 13.50 22.37
CA ASP A 208 -8.91 14.49 21.27
C ASP A 208 -7.56 14.66 20.54
N HIS A 209 -6.51 13.88 20.84
CA HIS A 209 -5.12 14.24 20.48
C HIS A 209 -4.33 13.20 19.66
N GLY A 210 -4.99 12.16 19.15
CA GLY A 210 -4.37 11.19 18.25
C GLY A 210 -4.47 11.61 16.77
N PRO A 211 -3.57 11.13 15.89
CA PRO A 211 -3.74 11.29 14.46
C PRO A 211 -4.88 10.43 13.94
N ILE A 212 -5.58 10.89 12.91
CA ILE A 212 -6.54 10.08 12.17
C ILE A 212 -5.77 9.04 11.36
N ILE A 213 -6.17 7.77 11.46
CA ILE A 213 -5.54 6.68 10.70
C ILE A 213 -6.45 6.32 9.52
N LEU A 214 -5.92 6.42 8.31
CA LEU A 214 -6.53 5.95 7.08
C LEU A 214 -5.89 4.63 6.67
N SER A 215 -6.72 3.63 6.46
CA SER A 215 -6.31 2.27 6.13
C SER A 215 -6.95 1.88 4.80
N HIS A 216 -6.18 1.91 3.71
CA HIS A 216 -6.75 1.57 2.40
C HIS A 216 -7.08 0.09 2.27
N HIS A 217 -7.93 -0.29 1.31
CA HIS A 217 -8.25 -1.70 1.07
C HIS A 217 -6.97 -2.47 0.69
N LYS A 218 -6.78 -3.65 1.30
CA LYS A 218 -5.73 -4.61 0.92
C LYS A 218 -6.17 -5.33 -0.35
N LEU A 219 -5.32 -5.38 -1.37
CA LEU A 219 -5.63 -6.22 -2.53
C LEU A 219 -5.51 -7.69 -2.13
N PRO A 220 -6.50 -8.52 -2.47
CA PRO A 220 -6.40 -9.96 -2.24
C PRO A 220 -5.29 -10.57 -3.09
N ASN A 221 -4.71 -11.66 -2.59
CA ASN A 221 -3.81 -12.47 -3.41
C ASN A 221 -4.59 -13.04 -4.60
N LEU A 222 -3.92 -13.16 -5.74
CA LEU A 222 -4.50 -13.77 -6.93
C LEU A 222 -4.83 -15.25 -6.69
N ILE A 223 -4.03 -15.95 -5.89
CA ILE A 223 -4.24 -17.36 -5.54
C ILE A 223 -4.68 -17.44 -4.07
N LEU A 224 -5.77 -18.15 -3.79
CA LEU A 224 -6.37 -18.27 -2.44
C LEU A 224 -5.97 -19.55 -1.68
N ASP A 225 -5.04 -20.35 -2.21
CA ASP A 225 -4.68 -21.63 -1.59
C ASP A 225 -3.85 -21.45 -0.31
N HIS A 226 -4.38 -21.95 0.80
CA HIS A 226 -3.77 -21.93 2.13
C HIS A 226 -2.58 -22.90 2.26
N GLU A 227 -2.47 -23.95 1.44
CA GLU A 227 -1.34 -24.90 1.54
C GLU A 227 -0.02 -24.33 0.98
N HIS A 228 -0.12 -23.34 0.08
CA HIS A 228 1.02 -22.65 -0.53
C HIS A 228 1.29 -21.26 0.09
N ALA A 229 0.83 -21.03 1.33
CA ALA A 229 0.82 -19.74 2.04
C ALA A 229 2.21 -19.13 2.37
N ARG A 230 3.24 -19.38 1.57
CA ARG A 230 4.37 -18.45 1.50
C ARG A 230 3.93 -17.27 0.65
N ILE A 231 3.50 -16.21 1.32
CA ILE A 231 3.10 -14.89 0.79
C ILE A 231 4.11 -14.30 -0.22
N GLN A 232 5.32 -14.87 -0.31
CA GLN A 232 6.42 -14.42 -1.16
C GLN A 232 6.51 -15.10 -2.53
N ASP A 233 5.66 -16.07 -2.89
CA ASP A 233 5.69 -16.61 -4.26
C ASP A 233 5.22 -15.52 -5.26
N PRO A 234 6.02 -15.19 -6.29
CA PRO A 234 5.72 -14.13 -7.24
C PRO A 234 4.39 -14.34 -7.97
N MET A 235 3.85 -15.56 -7.98
CA MET A 235 2.55 -15.90 -8.59
C MET A 235 1.34 -15.37 -7.81
N PHE A 236 1.49 -15.02 -6.53
CA PHE A 236 0.38 -14.55 -5.68
C PHE A 236 -0.04 -13.10 -5.95
N GLY A 237 0.80 -12.30 -6.62
CA GLY A 237 0.53 -10.89 -6.86
C GLY A 237 1.16 -10.37 -8.14
N ILE A 238 0.68 -9.21 -8.59
CA ILE A 238 1.28 -8.48 -9.70
C ILE A 238 2.31 -7.50 -9.13
N PHE A 239 3.50 -7.50 -9.72
CA PHE A 239 4.58 -6.62 -9.33
C PHE A 239 4.85 -5.60 -10.42
N MET A 240 5.31 -4.40 -10.05
CA MET A 240 5.60 -3.32 -10.99
C MET A 240 6.75 -3.67 -11.94
N GLU A 241 7.56 -4.66 -11.58
CA GLU A 241 8.66 -5.21 -12.39
C GLU A 241 8.21 -6.24 -13.44
N ASP A 242 7.00 -6.80 -13.33
CA ASP A 242 6.55 -7.89 -14.19
C ASP A 242 6.60 -7.47 -15.67
N GLU A 243 7.20 -8.33 -16.50
CA GLU A 243 7.25 -8.12 -17.95
C GLU A 243 5.89 -8.45 -18.58
N GLU A 244 5.68 -8.04 -19.82
CA GLU A 244 4.37 -8.18 -20.50
C GLU A 244 3.88 -9.64 -20.55
N ARG A 245 4.83 -10.58 -20.62
CA ARG A 245 4.59 -12.02 -20.66
C ARG A 245 4.24 -12.63 -19.29
N ASP A 246 4.58 -11.97 -18.19
CA ASP A 246 4.41 -12.51 -16.84
C ASP A 246 2.97 -12.32 -16.34
N VAL A 247 2.37 -11.16 -16.63
CA VAL A 247 0.99 -10.80 -16.23
C VAL A 247 -0.07 -11.83 -16.70
N PRO A 248 -0.09 -12.28 -17.99
CA PRO A 248 -1.03 -13.30 -18.44
C PRO A 248 -0.87 -14.64 -17.72
N VAL A 249 0.36 -14.99 -17.31
CA VAL A 249 0.63 -16.23 -16.58
C VAL A 249 0.01 -16.15 -15.19
N LYS A 250 0.19 -15.03 -14.48
CA LYS A 250 -0.35 -14.83 -13.13
C LYS A 250 -1.88 -14.74 -13.12
N ILE A 251 -2.46 -13.91 -13.99
CA ILE A 251 -3.93 -13.76 -14.08
C ILE A 251 -4.62 -15.06 -14.49
N ARG A 252 -3.99 -15.90 -15.33
CA ARG A 252 -4.54 -17.21 -15.68
C ARG A 252 -4.73 -18.10 -14.45
N HIS A 253 -3.78 -18.09 -13.52
CA HIS A 253 -3.84 -18.88 -12.27
C HIS A 253 -4.67 -18.22 -11.18
N ALA A 254 -5.07 -16.96 -11.35
CA ALA A 254 -5.87 -16.26 -10.36
C ALA A 254 -7.22 -16.95 -10.10
N HIS A 255 -7.66 -16.99 -8.85
CA HIS A 255 -8.97 -17.45 -8.46
C HIS A 255 -10.04 -16.52 -9.08
N CYS A 256 -10.96 -17.08 -9.85
CA CYS A 256 -12.02 -16.32 -10.52
C CYS A 256 -13.22 -17.26 -10.75
N PRO A 257 -13.96 -17.59 -9.68
CA PRO A 257 -15.09 -18.52 -9.75
C PRO A 257 -16.22 -17.92 -10.58
N ALA A 258 -16.84 -18.73 -11.44
CA ALA A 258 -17.98 -18.28 -12.25
C ALA A 258 -19.13 -17.82 -11.36
N GLU A 259 -19.78 -16.71 -11.74
CA GLU A 259 -21.00 -16.19 -11.11
C GLU A 259 -20.85 -15.79 -9.62
N VAL A 260 -19.63 -15.81 -9.07
CA VAL A 260 -19.35 -15.44 -7.67
C VAL A 260 -18.44 -14.22 -7.65
N ALA A 261 -19.00 -13.06 -7.33
CA ALA A 261 -18.25 -11.80 -7.25
C ALA A 261 -17.56 -11.60 -5.90
N GLU A 262 -18.17 -12.08 -4.81
CA GLU A 262 -17.63 -11.94 -3.45
C GLU A 262 -16.28 -12.66 -3.32
N GLY A 263 -15.28 -11.97 -2.78
CA GLY A 263 -13.92 -12.50 -2.59
C GLY A 263 -13.13 -12.76 -3.87
N ASN A 264 -13.61 -12.32 -5.04
CA ASN A 264 -12.96 -12.56 -6.32
C ASN A 264 -11.78 -11.59 -6.55
N PRO A 265 -10.52 -12.04 -6.54
CA PRO A 265 -9.37 -11.15 -6.67
C PRO A 265 -9.31 -10.43 -8.01
N CYS A 266 -9.77 -11.04 -9.11
CA CYS A 266 -9.82 -10.37 -10.40
C CYS A 266 -10.73 -9.13 -10.35
N LEU A 267 -11.90 -9.24 -9.72
CA LEU A 267 -12.85 -8.13 -9.62
C LEU A 267 -12.34 -7.03 -8.68
N GLU A 268 -11.64 -7.39 -7.59
CA GLU A 268 -11.00 -6.41 -6.70
C GLU A 268 -9.89 -5.62 -7.41
N TYR A 269 -9.08 -6.27 -8.26
CA TYR A 269 -8.09 -5.56 -9.09
C TYR A 269 -8.76 -4.61 -10.09
N ILE A 270 -9.89 -5.00 -10.67
CA ILE A 270 -10.65 -4.12 -11.58
C ILE A 270 -11.15 -2.90 -10.83
N LYS A 271 -11.78 -3.12 -9.66
CA LYS A 271 -12.34 -2.08 -8.81
C LYS A 271 -11.32 -1.07 -8.31
N HIS A 272 -10.17 -1.55 -7.83
CA HIS A 272 -9.19 -0.72 -7.12
C HIS A 272 -8.05 -0.22 -8.00
N ILE A 273 -7.80 -0.85 -9.15
CA ILE A 273 -6.71 -0.48 -10.05
C ILE A 273 -7.24 0.01 -11.40
N VAL A 274 -7.99 -0.85 -12.11
CA VAL A 274 -8.33 -0.61 -13.52
C VAL A 274 -9.34 0.53 -13.67
N LEU A 275 -10.43 0.50 -12.92
CA LEU A 275 -11.47 1.54 -12.96
C LEU A 275 -10.92 2.91 -12.53
N PRO A 276 -10.16 3.06 -11.43
CA PRO A 276 -9.59 4.37 -11.09
C PRO A 276 -8.55 4.86 -12.11
N TRP A 277 -7.86 3.96 -12.82
CA TRP A 277 -6.87 4.33 -13.84
C TRP A 277 -7.52 4.83 -15.15
N PHE A 278 -8.47 4.07 -15.70
CA PHE A 278 -9.06 4.36 -17.01
C PHE A 278 -10.43 5.06 -16.95
N GLY A 279 -11.09 5.06 -15.79
CA GLY A 279 -12.48 5.51 -15.62
C GLY A 279 -13.53 4.51 -16.12
N CYS A 280 -13.12 3.41 -16.74
CA CYS A 280 -13.99 2.34 -17.23
C CYS A 280 -13.21 1.02 -17.36
N PHE A 281 -13.94 -0.08 -17.48
CA PHE A 281 -13.41 -1.40 -17.77
C PHE A 281 -13.96 -1.91 -19.10
N GLU A 282 -13.08 -2.14 -20.06
CA GLU A 282 -13.42 -2.58 -21.42
C GLU A 282 -13.18 -4.08 -21.57
N VAL A 283 -14.24 -4.82 -21.91
CA VAL A 283 -14.16 -6.24 -22.26
C VAL A 283 -14.26 -6.39 -23.79
N PRO A 284 -13.21 -6.91 -24.44
CA PRO A 284 -13.21 -7.10 -25.89
C PRO A 284 -14.30 -8.10 -26.30
N GLY A 285 -15.03 -7.79 -27.38
CA GLY A 285 -16.05 -8.68 -27.93
C GLY A 285 -15.43 -9.89 -28.63
N LYS A 286 -16.13 -11.03 -28.62
CA LYS A 286 -15.74 -12.20 -29.43
C LYS A 286 -16.00 -11.91 -30.91
N GLU A 287 -15.02 -12.16 -31.77
CA GLU A 287 -15.07 -11.88 -33.21
C GLU A 287 -16.03 -12.78 -34.02
N GLU A 288 -16.76 -13.71 -33.39
CA GLU A 288 -17.42 -14.78 -34.15
C GLU A 288 -18.67 -14.38 -34.95
N ASN A 289 -19.24 -13.19 -34.78
CA ASN A 289 -20.27 -12.68 -35.68
C ASN A 289 -20.18 -11.16 -35.73
N CYS A 290 -19.86 -10.60 -36.91
CA CYS A 290 -19.79 -9.20 -37.41
C CYS A 290 -20.54 -8.02 -36.68
N SER A 291 -20.68 -8.04 -35.36
CA SER A 291 -21.29 -7.03 -34.50
C SER A 291 -20.64 -7.04 -33.11
N GLY A 292 -19.35 -7.38 -33.01
CA GLY A 292 -18.61 -7.51 -31.76
C GLY A 292 -18.37 -6.17 -31.07
N THR A 293 -19.43 -5.52 -30.59
CA THR A 293 -19.32 -4.33 -29.74
C THR A 293 -18.66 -4.71 -28.43
N SER A 294 -17.50 -4.12 -28.16
CA SER A 294 -16.82 -4.17 -26.86
C SER A 294 -17.78 -3.74 -25.75
N ARG A 295 -17.89 -4.53 -24.68
CA ARG A 295 -18.66 -4.16 -23.50
C ARG A 295 -17.82 -3.21 -22.66
N THR A 296 -18.40 -2.09 -22.23
CA THR A 296 -17.71 -1.09 -21.41
C THR A 296 -18.50 -0.89 -20.13
N PHE A 297 -17.84 -1.10 -18.99
CA PHE A 297 -18.43 -0.94 -17.66
C PHE A 297 -17.86 0.32 -17.02
N GLN A 298 -18.71 1.26 -16.62
CA GLN A 298 -18.25 2.48 -15.92
C GLN A 298 -18.21 2.28 -14.41
N LYS A 299 -18.99 1.33 -13.92
CA LYS A 299 -19.21 1.09 -12.50
C LYS A 299 -19.09 -0.39 -12.16
N MET A 300 -18.67 -0.68 -10.93
CA MET A 300 -18.55 -2.07 -10.47
C MET A 300 -19.91 -2.76 -10.38
N GLU A 301 -20.98 -2.04 -10.06
CA GLU A 301 -22.32 -2.61 -9.93
C GLU A 301 -22.82 -3.20 -11.25
N GLU A 302 -22.51 -2.54 -12.38
CA GLU A 302 -22.82 -3.03 -13.72
C GLU A 302 -22.02 -4.30 -14.05
N LEU A 303 -20.73 -4.29 -13.74
CA LEU A 303 -19.84 -5.43 -13.96
C LEU A 303 -20.25 -6.65 -13.13
N ILE A 304 -20.58 -6.45 -11.85
CA ILE A 304 -20.98 -7.50 -10.92
C ILE A 304 -22.30 -8.12 -11.37
N ALA A 305 -23.29 -7.32 -11.77
CA ALA A 305 -24.57 -7.83 -12.26
C ALA A 305 -24.40 -8.72 -13.52
N ASP A 306 -23.56 -8.31 -14.46
CA ASP A 306 -23.27 -9.10 -15.66
C ASP A 306 -22.46 -10.37 -15.34
N TYR A 307 -21.59 -10.32 -14.33
CA TYR A 307 -20.78 -11.46 -13.89
C TYR A 307 -21.61 -12.51 -13.14
N GLU A 308 -22.41 -12.08 -12.16
CA GLU A 308 -23.28 -12.95 -11.34
C GLU A 308 -24.44 -13.56 -12.14
N SER A 309 -24.89 -12.88 -13.22
CA SER A 309 -25.89 -13.43 -14.14
C SER A 309 -25.34 -14.46 -15.13
N GLY A 310 -24.01 -14.65 -15.17
CA GLY A 310 -23.33 -15.52 -16.14
C GLY A 310 -23.20 -14.91 -17.54
N THR A 311 -23.66 -13.66 -17.74
CA THR A 311 -23.54 -12.92 -19.01
C THR A 311 -22.08 -12.62 -19.34
N LEU A 312 -21.24 -12.41 -18.32
CA LEU A 312 -19.81 -12.18 -18.44
C LEU A 312 -19.02 -13.36 -17.86
N HIS A 313 -18.31 -14.09 -18.72
CA HIS A 313 -17.59 -15.30 -18.31
C HIS A 313 -16.23 -14.96 -17.65
N PRO A 314 -15.76 -15.72 -16.65
CA PRO A 314 -14.45 -15.52 -16.01
C PRO A 314 -13.27 -15.40 -16.98
N THR A 315 -13.29 -16.16 -18.08
CA THR A 315 -12.25 -16.09 -19.13
C THR A 315 -12.20 -14.72 -19.81
N GLU A 316 -13.35 -14.09 -20.05
CA GLU A 316 -13.42 -12.77 -20.66
C GLU A 316 -12.92 -11.70 -19.68
N VAL A 317 -13.30 -11.82 -18.39
CA VAL A 317 -12.81 -10.95 -17.32
C VAL A 317 -11.29 -11.03 -17.19
N LYS A 318 -10.73 -12.24 -17.11
CA LYS A 318 -9.28 -12.47 -17.01
C LYS A 318 -8.52 -11.90 -18.21
N LEU A 319 -9.05 -12.08 -19.42
CA LEU A 319 -8.45 -11.53 -20.63
C LEU A 319 -8.43 -10.00 -20.61
N ALA A 320 -9.58 -9.38 -20.37
CA ALA A 320 -9.72 -7.93 -20.28
C ALA A 320 -8.85 -7.32 -19.17
N LEU A 321 -8.83 -7.94 -17.99
CA LEU A 321 -7.97 -7.56 -16.88
C LEU A 321 -6.48 -7.63 -17.26
N THR A 322 -6.05 -8.71 -17.91
CA THR A 322 -4.66 -8.87 -18.38
C THR A 322 -4.26 -7.74 -19.32
N MET A 323 -5.11 -7.42 -20.29
CA MET A 323 -4.87 -6.32 -21.25
C MET A 323 -4.78 -4.97 -20.54
N ALA A 324 -5.71 -4.71 -19.62
CA ALA A 324 -5.74 -3.46 -18.86
C ALA A 324 -4.49 -3.30 -17.98
N LEU A 325 -4.12 -4.32 -17.21
CA LEU A 325 -2.93 -4.30 -16.35
C LEU A 325 -1.65 -4.10 -17.16
N ASN A 326 -1.50 -4.80 -18.29
CA ASN A 326 -0.35 -4.60 -19.17
C ASN A 326 -0.28 -3.17 -19.73
N LYS A 327 -1.43 -2.57 -20.08
CA LYS A 327 -1.50 -1.18 -20.55
C LYS A 327 -1.08 -0.19 -19.44
N ILE A 328 -1.52 -0.41 -18.20
CA ILE A 328 -1.10 0.39 -17.03
C ILE A 328 0.40 0.24 -16.82
N MET A 329 0.89 -0.98 -16.67
CA MET A 329 2.29 -1.26 -16.38
C MET A 329 3.23 -0.80 -17.49
N ASN A 330 2.77 -0.75 -18.74
CA ASN A 330 3.56 -0.23 -19.85
C ASN A 330 3.99 1.22 -19.64
N THR A 331 3.21 2.04 -18.92
CA THR A 331 3.62 3.41 -18.57
C THR A 331 4.90 3.43 -17.73
N VAL A 332 4.96 2.55 -16.73
CA VAL A 332 6.13 2.35 -15.87
C VAL A 332 7.29 1.70 -16.65
N ARG A 333 7.03 0.64 -17.43
CA ARG A 333 8.07 -0.01 -18.25
C ARG A 333 8.74 0.98 -19.22
N ARG A 334 7.96 1.86 -19.83
CA ARG A 334 8.48 2.93 -20.71
C ARG A 334 9.34 3.93 -19.96
N HIS A 335 8.92 4.41 -18.79
CA HIS A 335 9.72 5.33 -17.96
C HIS A 335 11.12 4.77 -17.68
N PHE A 336 11.21 3.52 -17.26
CA PHE A 336 12.47 2.83 -17.00
C PHE A 336 13.29 2.50 -18.25
N THR A 337 12.68 2.60 -19.43
CA THR A 337 13.37 2.47 -20.72
C THR A 337 13.90 3.82 -21.19
N ASP A 338 13.12 4.89 -21.02
CA ASP A 338 13.39 6.21 -21.60
C ASP A 338 14.28 7.09 -20.70
N ASP A 339 14.16 6.98 -19.37
CA ASP A 339 14.97 7.75 -18.41
C ASP A 339 16.24 6.98 -17.98
N GLY A 340 17.41 7.62 -18.16
CA GLY A 340 18.69 6.99 -17.84
C GLY A 340 18.89 6.68 -16.35
N LYS A 341 18.46 7.57 -15.45
CA LYS A 341 18.61 7.36 -14.00
C LYS A 341 17.67 6.24 -13.52
N ALA A 342 16.43 6.24 -14.01
CA ALA A 342 15.48 5.18 -13.71
C ALA A 342 16.02 3.83 -14.21
N ARG A 343 16.55 3.79 -15.44
CA ARG A 343 17.15 2.57 -16.02
C ARG A 343 18.29 2.01 -15.16
N ASP A 344 19.18 2.86 -14.66
CA ASP A 344 20.27 2.46 -13.78
C ASP A 344 19.75 1.87 -12.46
N LEU A 345 18.71 2.47 -11.88
CA LEU A 345 18.03 1.95 -10.69
C LEU A 345 17.37 0.59 -10.96
N LYS A 346 16.67 0.41 -12.09
CA LYS A 346 16.09 -0.89 -12.49
C LYS A 346 17.17 -1.96 -12.66
N GLN A 347 18.31 -1.61 -13.25
CA GLN A 347 19.43 -2.54 -13.39
C GLN A 347 20.03 -2.91 -12.01
N ALA A 348 20.18 -1.94 -11.10
CA ALA A 348 20.60 -2.22 -9.73
C ALA A 348 19.63 -3.15 -9.02
N MET A 349 18.32 -3.00 -9.21
CA MET A 349 17.31 -3.92 -8.65
C MET A 349 17.42 -5.32 -9.25
N LYS A 350 17.64 -5.47 -10.56
CA LYS A 350 17.88 -6.80 -11.17
C LYS A 350 19.09 -7.52 -10.56
N VAL A 351 20.19 -6.78 -10.33
CA VAL A 351 21.38 -7.32 -9.65
C VAL A 351 21.07 -7.69 -8.20
N TYR A 352 20.33 -6.83 -7.50
CA TYR A 352 19.88 -7.10 -6.13
C TYR A 352 19.09 -8.41 -6.06
N HIS A 353 18.06 -8.58 -6.90
CA HIS A 353 17.22 -9.78 -6.94
C HIS A 353 18.02 -11.05 -7.26
N SER A 354 19.03 -10.96 -8.14
CA SER A 354 19.87 -12.11 -8.52
C SER A 354 20.80 -12.57 -7.39
N ASN A 355 21.14 -11.65 -6.47
CA ASN A 355 22.05 -11.92 -5.36
C ASN A 355 21.33 -12.30 -4.06
N GLN A 356 20.00 -12.17 -4.02
CA GLN A 356 19.24 -12.68 -2.90
C GLN A 356 19.28 -14.21 -2.96
N PRO A 357 19.52 -14.91 -1.83
CA PRO A 357 19.32 -16.35 -1.79
C PRO A 357 17.89 -16.60 -2.29
N VAL A 358 17.76 -17.54 -3.21
CA VAL A 358 16.48 -18.01 -3.72
C VAL A 358 15.65 -18.42 -2.49
N LEU A 359 14.85 -17.50 -1.96
CA LEU A 359 13.87 -17.77 -0.91
C LEU A 359 12.70 -18.61 -1.46
N PHE A 360 12.78 -19.00 -2.73
CA PHE A 360 11.99 -20.03 -3.40
C PHE A 360 12.57 -21.43 -3.13
N ALA A 361 12.46 -21.90 -1.88
CA ALA A 361 12.56 -23.32 -1.52
C ALA A 361 11.66 -23.66 -0.34
#